data_AF-A0A9R1BYY9-F1
#
_entry.id   AF-A0A9R1BYY9-F1
#
_cell.length_a   1.000
_cell.length_b   1.000
_cell.length_c   1.000
_cell.angle_alpha   90.00
_cell.angle_beta   90.00
_cell.angle_gamma   90.00
#
_symmetry.space_group_name_H-M   'P 1'
#
loop_
_entity.id
_entity.type
_entity.pdbx_description
1 polymer ?
#
loop_
_entity_poly.entity_id
_entity_poly.type
_entity_poly.pdbx_seq_one_letter_code
_entity_poly.pdbx_strand_id
1 'polypeptide(L)'
;MLLSVLAASIAYQAGLNPPGGFWPDDTPKNGYKAGNPVLKDINSWRYMVFYVFNSISFMSSIAVVMLLLSKSVRQKKVPLQALHFIMILDLSALMTAYAAGSCRKFRTSIFILVVVCCVLVYLLFIIILSSGIARWLKKQKKKVASLLLEPSHAAATSA
;
A
#
# COMPACT_ATOMS: atom_id res chain seq x y z
N MET A 1 -12.12 2.01 -7.44
CA MET A 1 -11.73 2.05 -8.86
C MET A 1 -11.34 3.46 -9.28
N LEU A 2 -12.26 4.45 -9.18
CA LEU A 2 -11.97 5.84 -9.55
C LEU A 2 -10.70 6.39 -8.90
N LEU A 3 -10.56 6.25 -7.58
CA LEU A 3 -9.38 6.73 -6.86
C LEU A 3 -8.07 6.09 -7.36
N SER A 4 -8.08 4.79 -7.65
CA SER A 4 -6.91 4.07 -8.17
C SER A 4 -6.57 4.51 -9.60
N VAL A 5 -7.57 4.80 -10.44
CA VAL A 5 -7.33 5.34 -11.79
C VAL A 5 -6.77 6.76 -11.71
N LEU A 6 -7.27 7.57 -10.77
CA LEU A 6 -6.75 8.91 -10.51
C LEU A 6 -5.30 8.86 -10.01
N ALA A 7 -5.02 8.03 -9.00
CA ALA A 7 -3.67 7.86 -8.45
C ALA A 7 -2.68 7.32 -9.49
N ALA A 8 -3.07 6.31 -10.28
CA ALA A 8 -2.28 5.84 -11.42
C ALA A 8 -1.96 6.97 -12.42
N SER A 9 -2.97 7.78 -12.77
CA SER A 9 -2.79 8.91 -13.69
C SER A 9 -1.81 9.93 -13.14
N ILE A 10 -1.95 10.32 -11.86
CA ILE A 10 -1.06 11.30 -11.22
C ILE A 10 0.37 10.74 -11.15
N ALA A 11 0.53 9.48 -10.72
CA ALA A 11 1.83 8.85 -10.60
C ALA A 11 2.53 8.67 -11.97
N TYR A 12 1.76 8.37 -13.02
CA TYR A 12 2.25 8.29 -14.39
C TYR A 12 2.75 9.65 -14.89
N GLN A 13 1.95 10.70 -14.70
CA GLN A 13 2.34 12.06 -15.10
C GLN A 13 3.58 12.54 -14.35
N ALA A 14 3.64 12.30 -13.04
CA ALA A 14 4.80 12.62 -12.22
C ALA A 14 6.05 11.78 -12.58
N GLY A 15 5.86 10.56 -13.07
CA GLY A 15 6.96 9.71 -13.56
C GLY A 15 7.57 10.21 -14.87
N LEU A 16 6.73 10.71 -15.79
CA LEU A 16 7.19 11.30 -17.05
C LEU A 16 7.83 12.67 -16.85
N ASN A 17 7.25 13.49 -15.98
CA ASN A 17 7.73 14.81 -15.65
C ASN A 17 8.00 14.89 -14.15
N PRO A 18 9.19 14.46 -13.69
CA PRO A 18 9.54 14.47 -12.28
C PRO A 18 9.55 15.90 -11.75
N PRO A 19 9.36 16.08 -10.43
CA PRO A 19 9.45 17.39 -9.79
C PRO A 19 10.81 18.04 -10.09
N GLY A 20 10.77 19.29 -10.57
CA GLY A 20 11.95 20.01 -11.05
C GLY A 20 12.31 19.76 -12.51
N GLY A 21 11.66 18.81 -13.18
CA GLY A 21 11.86 18.50 -14.59
C GLY A 21 13.23 17.88 -14.88
N PHE A 22 13.66 18.05 -16.14
CA PHE A 22 14.96 17.59 -16.63
C PHE A 22 15.83 18.77 -17.00
N TRP A 23 17.15 18.58 -16.95
CA TRP A 23 18.07 19.57 -17.49
C TRP A 23 17.85 19.72 -18.99
N PRO A 24 17.69 20.95 -19.50
CA PRO A 24 17.45 21.19 -20.92
C PRO A 24 18.71 20.96 -21.76
N ASP A 25 19.87 21.38 -21.25
CA ASP A 25 21.14 21.38 -21.99
C ASP A 25 22.30 20.86 -21.11
N ASP A 26 23.34 20.35 -21.77
CA ASP A 26 24.59 19.96 -21.14
C ASP A 26 25.31 21.21 -20.58
N THR A 27 25.58 21.24 -19.27
CA THR A 27 26.22 22.40 -18.64
C THR A 27 27.69 22.11 -18.32
N PRO A 28 28.66 22.75 -19.00
CA PRO A 28 30.09 22.48 -18.82
C PRO A 28 30.63 22.83 -17.43
N LYS A 29 29.99 23.78 -16.72
CA LYS A 29 30.46 24.27 -15.41
C LYS A 29 30.16 23.34 -14.24
N ASN A 30 29.04 22.61 -14.29
CA ASN A 30 28.58 21.77 -13.18
C ASN A 30 28.52 20.27 -13.53
N GLY A 31 28.76 19.91 -14.80
CA GLY A 31 28.78 18.52 -15.26
C GLY A 31 27.39 17.87 -15.40
N TYR A 32 26.31 18.66 -15.42
CA TYR A 32 24.96 18.14 -15.64
C TYR A 32 24.74 17.80 -17.11
N LYS A 33 24.08 16.66 -17.35
CA LYS A 33 23.72 16.21 -18.69
C LYS A 33 22.25 16.48 -18.98
N ALA A 34 21.95 16.91 -20.20
CA ALA A 34 20.59 17.06 -20.70
C ALA A 34 19.80 15.76 -20.49
N GLY A 35 18.54 15.90 -20.09
CA GLY A 35 17.67 14.75 -19.80
C GLY A 35 17.89 14.10 -18.42
N ASN A 36 18.89 14.50 -17.63
CA ASN A 36 18.97 14.08 -16.23
C ASN A 36 17.89 14.80 -15.39
N PRO A 37 17.23 14.12 -14.45
CA PRO A 37 16.27 14.78 -13.55
C PRO A 37 16.96 15.81 -12.68
N VAL A 38 16.47 17.06 -12.70
CA VAL A 38 17.06 18.18 -11.96
C VAL A 38 17.10 17.89 -10.45
N LEU A 39 16.03 17.31 -9.91
CA LEU A 39 15.96 16.96 -8.49
C LEU A 39 16.98 15.86 -8.10
N LYS A 40 17.35 14.96 -9.01
CA LYS A 40 18.35 13.92 -8.74
C LYS A 40 19.74 14.54 -8.53
N ASP A 41 20.09 15.52 -9.35
CA ASP A 41 21.40 16.16 -9.31
C ASP A 41 21.51 17.17 -8.15
N ILE A 42 20.41 17.87 -7.81
CA ILE A 42 20.38 18.78 -6.65
C ILE A 42 20.27 18.01 -5.33
N ASN A 43 19.41 16.98 -5.28
CA ASN A 43 19.16 16.20 -4.07
C ASN A 43 18.74 14.76 -4.38
N SER A 44 19.75 13.91 -4.61
CA SER A 44 19.58 12.50 -4.93
C SER A 44 18.69 11.74 -3.92
N TRP A 45 18.79 12.05 -2.63
CA TRP A 45 17.96 11.39 -1.60
C TRP A 45 16.47 11.67 -1.79
N ARG A 46 16.09 12.93 -2.03
CA ARG A 46 14.68 13.30 -2.26
C ARG A 46 14.14 12.69 -3.54
N TYR A 47 14.95 12.71 -4.58
CA TYR A 47 14.60 12.07 -5.84
C TYR A 47 14.36 10.57 -5.63
N MET A 48 15.20 9.88 -4.86
CA MET A 48 15.03 8.45 -4.56
C MET A 48 13.73 8.17 -3.80
N VAL A 49 13.41 8.97 -2.78
CA VAL A 49 12.13 8.86 -2.05
C VAL A 49 10.95 9.12 -3.00
N PHE A 50 10.97 10.22 -3.75
CA PHE A 50 9.94 10.52 -4.74
C PHE A 50 9.74 9.34 -5.71
N TYR A 51 10.82 8.86 -6.32
CA TYR A 51 10.80 7.81 -7.33
C TYR A 51 10.20 6.52 -6.78
N VAL A 52 10.70 6.03 -5.63
CA VAL A 52 10.24 4.78 -5.01
C VAL A 52 8.76 4.87 -4.62
N PHE A 53 8.36 5.93 -3.91
CA PHE A 53 6.98 6.07 -3.46
C PHE A 53 5.99 6.28 -4.62
N ASN A 54 6.41 7.02 -5.66
CA ASN A 54 5.61 7.20 -6.87
C ASN A 54 5.41 5.87 -7.62
N SER A 55 6.46 5.05 -7.74
CA SER A 55 6.37 3.71 -8.34
C SER A 55 5.49 2.76 -7.52
N ILE A 56 5.58 2.80 -6.19
CA ILE A 56 4.72 2.00 -5.31
C ILE A 56 3.26 2.39 -5.50
N SER A 57 2.94 3.68 -5.54
CA SER A 57 1.58 4.16 -5.80
C SER A 57 1.08 3.70 -7.16
N PHE A 58 1.87 3.87 -8.22
CA PHE A 58 1.49 3.43 -9.57
C PHE A 58 1.20 1.92 -9.65
N MET A 59 2.10 1.10 -9.10
CA MET A 59 1.94 -0.36 -9.10
C MET A 59 0.74 -0.80 -8.23
N SER A 60 0.57 -0.19 -7.05
CA SER A 60 -0.56 -0.45 -6.15
C SER A 60 -1.89 -0.10 -6.81
N SER A 61 -1.98 1.07 -7.45
CA SER A 61 -3.14 1.51 -8.22
C SER A 61 -3.52 0.52 -9.32
N ILE A 62 -2.54 0.06 -10.12
CA ILE A 62 -2.76 -0.96 -11.16
C ILE A 62 -3.26 -2.26 -10.54
N ALA A 63 -2.63 -2.73 -9.45
CA ALA A 63 -3.06 -3.93 -8.76
C ALA A 63 -4.51 -3.84 -8.27
N VAL A 64 -4.93 -2.70 -7.71
CA VAL A 64 -6.33 -2.48 -7.30
C VAL A 64 -7.28 -2.49 -8.50
N VAL A 65 -6.92 -1.84 -9.61
CA VAL A 65 -7.73 -1.87 -10.84
C VAL A 65 -7.86 -3.30 -11.37
N MET A 66 -6.77 -4.07 -11.43
CA MET A 66 -6.79 -5.47 -11.85
C MET A 66 -7.61 -6.37 -10.92
N LEU A 67 -7.45 -6.21 -9.60
CA LEU A 67 -8.22 -6.95 -8.60
C LEU A 67 -9.72 -6.64 -8.71
N LEU A 68 -10.08 -5.37 -8.90
CA LEU A 68 -11.46 -4.96 -9.09
C LEU A 68 -12.01 -5.48 -10.42
N LEU A 69 -11.26 -5.40 -11.51
CA LEU A 69 -11.71 -5.81 -12.85
C LEU A 69 -11.84 -7.34 -12.97
N SER A 70 -11.01 -8.10 -12.26
CA SER A 70 -11.03 -9.56 -12.29
C SER A 70 -12.32 -10.14 -11.71
N LYS A 71 -13.13 -10.80 -12.56
CA LYS A 71 -14.35 -11.50 -12.14
C LYS A 71 -14.06 -12.64 -11.16
N SER A 72 -12.95 -13.36 -11.34
CA SER A 72 -12.53 -14.48 -10.47
C SER A 72 -12.23 -14.00 -9.04
N VAL A 73 -11.55 -12.85 -8.94
CA VAL A 73 -11.23 -12.20 -7.66
C VAL A 73 -12.47 -11.59 -7.02
N ARG A 74 -13.42 -11.08 -7.82
CA ARG A 74 -14.70 -10.55 -7.33
C ARG A 74 -15.65 -11.65 -6.83
N GLN A 75 -15.60 -12.83 -7.43
CA GLN A 75 -16.38 -13.99 -7.00
C GLN A 75 -15.80 -14.67 -5.75
N LYS A 76 -14.48 -14.65 -5.59
CA LYS A 76 -13.87 -14.89 -4.28
C LYS A 76 -14.27 -13.73 -3.35
N LYS A 77 -14.66 -14.02 -2.11
CA LYS A 77 -14.86 -12.99 -1.08
C LYS A 77 -13.52 -12.38 -0.70
N VAL A 78 -12.91 -11.59 -1.58
CA VAL A 78 -11.81 -10.72 -1.19
C VAL A 78 -12.38 -9.78 -0.14
N PRO A 79 -11.80 -9.74 1.06
CA PRO A 79 -12.34 -8.90 2.11
C PRO A 79 -12.25 -7.45 1.62
N LEU A 80 -13.39 -6.76 1.59
CA LEU A 80 -13.50 -5.33 1.28
C LEU A 80 -12.45 -4.51 2.07
N GLN A 81 -12.11 -5.00 3.26
CA GLN A 81 -11.10 -4.47 4.14
C GLN A 81 -9.68 -4.52 3.54
N ALA A 82 -9.28 -5.59 2.84
CA ALA A 82 -7.99 -5.63 2.15
C ALA A 82 -7.92 -4.59 1.02
N LEU A 83 -9.02 -4.41 0.29
CA LEU A 83 -9.10 -3.44 -0.79
C LEU A 83 -9.03 -1.99 -0.27
N HIS A 84 -9.66 -1.72 0.88
CA HIS A 84 -9.51 -0.45 1.60
C HIS A 84 -8.07 -0.22 2.10
N PHE A 85 -7.42 -1.25 2.65
CA PHE A 85 -6.03 -1.11 3.11
C PHE A 85 -5.08 -0.78 1.96
N ILE A 86 -5.17 -1.48 0.83
CA ILE A 86 -4.33 -1.20 -0.34
C ILE A 86 -4.55 0.23 -0.84
N MET A 87 -5.78 0.72 -0.82
CA MET A 87 -6.14 2.09 -1.21
C MET A 87 -5.56 3.15 -0.25
N ILE A 88 -5.58 2.91 1.06
CA ILE A 88 -4.95 3.80 2.06
C ILE A 88 -3.43 3.84 1.83
N LEU A 89 -2.82 2.67 1.59
CA LEU A 89 -1.39 2.59 1.31
C LEU A 89 -1.01 3.33 0.03
N ASP A 90 -1.79 3.17 -1.04
CA ASP A 90 -1.62 3.87 -2.31
C ASP A 90 -1.64 5.40 -2.14
N LEU A 91 -2.67 5.93 -1.45
CA LEU A 91 -2.76 7.36 -1.16
C LEU A 91 -1.61 7.86 -0.27
N SER A 92 -1.21 7.08 0.73
CA SER A 92 -0.09 7.44 1.59
C SER A 92 1.24 7.49 0.82
N ALA A 93 1.44 6.57 -0.13
CA ALA A 93 2.61 6.56 -0.99
C ALA A 93 2.61 7.76 -1.94
N LEU A 94 1.47 8.05 -2.58
CA LEU A 94 1.33 9.21 -3.45
C LEU A 94 1.58 10.53 -2.70
N MET A 95 1.02 10.67 -1.50
CA MET A 95 1.24 11.83 -0.62
C MET A 95 2.72 12.00 -0.26
N THR A 96 3.42 10.89 0.02
CA THR A 96 4.85 10.88 0.34
C THR A 96 5.69 11.31 -0.85
N ALA A 97 5.39 10.79 -2.04
CA ALA A 97 6.05 11.18 -3.28
C ALA A 97 5.87 12.68 -3.53
N TYR A 98 4.64 13.17 -3.44
CA TYR A 98 4.33 14.57 -3.69
C TYR A 98 5.02 15.51 -2.68
N ALA A 99 5.04 15.13 -1.40
CA ALA A 99 5.76 15.88 -0.38
C ALA A 99 7.27 15.88 -0.58
N ALA A 100 7.87 14.74 -0.96
CA ALA A 100 9.29 14.65 -1.28
C ALA A 100 9.67 15.50 -2.51
N GLY A 101 8.79 15.55 -3.52
CA GLY A 101 8.95 16.36 -4.71
C GLY A 101 8.76 17.86 -4.49
N SER A 102 7.85 18.26 -3.59
CA SER A 102 7.43 19.65 -3.43
C SER A 102 8.15 20.41 -2.30
N CYS A 103 8.58 19.74 -1.23
CA CYS A 103 9.05 20.44 -0.02
C CYS A 103 10.56 20.74 -0.02
N ARG A 104 10.92 21.97 0.36
CA ARG A 104 12.33 22.44 0.47
C ARG A 104 13.07 21.96 1.74
N LYS A 105 12.42 21.34 2.75
CA LYS A 105 13.06 20.92 4.03
C LYS A 105 13.10 19.39 4.22
N PHE A 106 14.28 18.88 4.62
CA PHE A 106 14.64 17.45 4.73
C PHE A 106 13.93 16.69 5.86
N ARG A 107 13.66 17.35 7.00
CA ARG A 107 13.02 16.72 8.18
C ARG A 107 11.59 16.25 7.92
N THR A 108 10.84 16.95 7.07
CA THR A 108 9.44 16.64 6.78
C THR A 108 9.30 15.36 5.94
N SER A 109 10.25 15.09 5.04
CA SER A 109 10.23 13.87 4.21
C SER A 109 10.48 12.61 5.04
N ILE A 110 11.42 12.66 5.99
CA ILE A 110 11.67 11.56 6.95
C ILE A 110 10.45 11.32 7.84
N PHE A 111 9.81 12.38 8.33
CA PHE A 111 8.60 12.25 9.15
C PHE A 111 7.49 11.51 8.41
N ILE A 112 7.25 11.85 7.13
CA ILE A 112 6.22 11.17 6.33
C ILE A 112 6.59 9.70 6.08
N LEU A 113 7.87 9.41 5.82
CA LEU A 113 8.37 8.03 5.68
C LEU A 113 8.13 7.21 6.96
N VAL A 114 8.43 7.78 8.12
CA VAL A 114 8.19 7.16 9.43
C VAL A 114 6.70 6.93 9.65
N VAL A 115 5.84 7.90 9.32
CA VAL A 115 4.39 7.76 9.43
C VAL A 115 3.88 6.63 8.53
N VAL A 116 4.36 6.52 7.29
CA VAL A 116 3.97 5.42 6.39
C VAL A 116 4.42 4.06 6.94
N CYS A 117 5.64 3.95 7.46
CA CYS A 117 6.10 2.73 8.12
C CYS A 117 5.25 2.39 9.35
N CYS A 118 4.91 3.37 10.19
CA CYS A 118 4.05 3.18 11.35
C CYS A 118 2.65 2.72 10.94
N VAL A 119 2.06 3.31 9.89
CA VAL A 119 0.76 2.89 9.36
C VAL A 119 0.85 1.45 8.85
N LEU A 120 1.84 1.11 8.02
CA LEU A 120 2.04 -0.25 7.51
C LEU A 120 2.14 -1.29 8.64
N VAL A 121 2.96 -1.01 9.66
CA VAL A 121 3.10 -1.87 10.84
C VAL A 121 1.78 -2.02 11.57
N TYR A 122 1.05 -0.92 11.77
CA TYR A 122 -0.27 -0.94 12.41
C TYR A 122 -1.28 -1.78 11.61
N LEU A 123 -1.32 -1.67 10.28
CA LEU A 123 -2.23 -2.48 9.46
C LEU A 123 -1.89 -3.97 9.52
N LEU A 124 -0.60 -4.32 9.45
CA LEU A 124 -0.14 -5.69 9.60
C LEU A 124 -0.53 -6.27 10.95
N PHE A 125 -0.37 -5.48 12.01
CA PHE A 125 -0.79 -5.85 13.35
C PHE A 125 -2.30 -6.16 13.42
N ILE A 126 -3.16 -5.32 12.84
CA ILE A 126 -4.61 -5.54 12.80
C ILE A 126 -4.99 -6.80 12.00
N ILE A 127 -4.28 -7.08 10.90
CA ILE A 127 -4.53 -8.30 10.09
C ILE A 127 -4.12 -9.56 10.87
N ILE A 128 -2.98 -9.54 11.55
CA ILE A 128 -2.52 -10.66 12.38
C ILE A 128 -3.49 -10.88 13.55
N LEU A 129 -3.93 -9.79 14.20
CA LEU A 129 -4.87 -9.87 15.32
C LEU A 129 -6.23 -10.41 14.87
N SER A 130 -6.81 -9.88 13.79
CA SER A 130 -8.10 -10.35 13.26
C SER A 130 -8.06 -11.79 12.79
N SER A 131 -6.97 -12.22 12.14
CA SER A 131 -6.77 -13.62 11.75
C SER A 131 -6.52 -14.54 12.96
N GLY A 132 -5.88 -14.03 14.02
CA GLY A 132 -5.73 -14.72 15.30
C GLY A 132 -7.08 -14.97 15.98
N ILE A 133 -7.90 -13.90 16.10
CA ILE A 133 -9.25 -13.96 16.67
C ILE A 133 -10.15 -14.90 15.87
N ALA A 134 -10.13 -14.82 14.54
CA ALA A 134 -10.93 -15.71 13.69
C ALA A 134 -10.54 -17.19 13.85
N ARG A 135 -9.24 -17.49 13.98
CA ARG A 135 -8.75 -18.85 14.27
C ARG A 135 -9.18 -19.33 15.66
N TRP A 136 -9.10 -18.46 16.66
CA TRP A 136 -9.51 -18.76 18.02
C TRP A 136 -11.01 -19.05 18.13
N LEU A 137 -11.85 -18.22 17.49
CA LEU A 137 -13.30 -18.42 17.43
C LEU A 137 -13.67 -19.73 16.74
N LYS A 138 -12.99 -20.08 15.63
CA LYS A 138 -13.19 -21.40 14.99
C LYS A 138 -12.82 -22.55 15.92
N LYS A 139 -11.73 -22.42 16.69
CA LYS A 139 -11.29 -23.43 17.66
C LYS A 139 -12.33 -23.59 18.77
N GLN A 140 -12.86 -22.50 19.31
CA GLN A 140 -13.93 -22.53 20.32
C GLN A 140 -15.20 -23.16 19.77
N LYS A 141 -15.64 -22.77 18.57
CA LYS A 141 -16.85 -23.32 17.94
C LYS A 141 -16.75 -24.84 17.73
N LYS A 142 -15.57 -25.34 17.30
CA LYS A 142 -15.31 -26.78 17.19
C LYS A 142 -15.38 -27.49 18.56
N LYS A 143 -14.77 -26.89 19.59
CA LYS A 143 -14.74 -27.45 20.95
C LYS A 143 -16.14 -27.52 21.56
N VAL A 144 -16.96 -26.49 21.35
CA VAL A 144 -18.37 -26.47 21.80
C VAL A 144 -19.20 -27.49 21.02
N ALA A 145 -19.00 -27.60 19.70
CA ALA A 145 -19.73 -28.58 18.89
C ALA A 145 -19.43 -30.03 19.26
N SER A 146 -18.17 -30.37 19.61
CA SER A 146 -17.84 -31.72 20.10
C SER A 146 -18.48 -32.03 21.46
N LEU A 147 -18.51 -31.05 22.36
CA LEU A 147 -19.14 -31.18 23.68
C LEU A 147 -20.67 -31.27 23.63
N LEU A 148 -21.31 -30.74 22.58
CA LEU A 148 -22.75 -30.87 22.36
C LEU A 148 -23.14 -32.19 21.67
N LEU A 149 -22.21 -32.85 20.97
CA LEU A 149 -22.44 -34.13 20.32
C LEU A 149 -22.21 -35.35 21.24
N GLU A 150 -21.30 -35.26 22.22
CA GLU A 150 -21.09 -36.31 23.24
C GLU A 150 -22.31 -36.64 24.13
N PRO A 151 -23.10 -35.68 24.66
CA PRO A 151 -24.21 -36.00 25.57
C PRO A 151 -25.38 -36.71 24.89
N SER A 152 -25.47 -36.68 23.54
CA SER A 152 -26.54 -37.34 22.78
C SER A 152 -26.37 -38.87 22.72
N HIS A 153 -25.13 -39.37 22.68
CA HIS A 153 -24.88 -40.82 22.61
C HIS A 153 -25.01 -41.53 23.96
N ALA A 154 -24.81 -40.82 25.08
CA ALA A 154 -24.95 -41.39 26.42
C ALA A 154 -26.42 -41.61 26.83
N ALA A 155 -27.37 -40.84 26.29
CA ALA A 155 -28.79 -41.00 26.59
C ALA A 155 -29.48 -42.10 25.75
N ALA A 156 -28.91 -42.49 24.61
CA ALA A 156 -29.48 -43.50 23.71
C ALA A 156 -29.05 -44.94 24.03
N THR A 157 -28.14 -45.15 24.98
CA THR A 157 -27.63 -46.48 25.38
C THR A 157 -28.19 -46.98 26.71
N SER A 158 -29.09 -46.23 27.35
CA SER A 158 -29.71 -46.56 28.64
C SER A 158 -31.20 -46.91 28.57
N ALA A 159 -31.71 -47.33 27.40
CA ALA A 159 -33.08 -47.81 27.22
C ALA A 159 -33.09 -49.23 26.64
#